data_AF-A0A7S4HN97-F1
#
_entry.id   AF-A0A7S4HN97-F1
#
_cell.length_a   1.000
_cell.length_b   1.000
_cell.length_c   1.000
_cell.angle_alpha   90.00
_cell.angle_beta   90.00
_cell.angle_gamma   90.00
#
_symmetry.space_group_name_H-M   'P 1'
#
loop_
_entity.id
_entity.type
_entity.pdbx_description
1 polymer ?
#
loop_
_entity_poly.entity_id
_entity_poly.type
_entity_poly.pdbx_seq_one_letter_code
_entity_poly.pdbx_strand_id
1 'polypeptide(L)'
;QISVNISGRFFSFVFLHCCPFTMFVWKVLFMIAIMGYAMAQRSSVAVMRSTTNANSGISGTVHFTETGSGEVLVEVSLSGLSVSAEQLGIHLHNWGDISDASGSAAGPHWIGSGSSSHGCPPSSNRHEGDLGSWTVSNGRIEQSKTLDLVTLSGSTSVVGRGVILHDIADPCDDTSTGARIAMGVIGISNEDSNQARQGENPEHLICHLQGTSNCPDCSGTVWFQDEGSFITVTAQLSGLSQGSVHGIHIHEFGDITDEQLGTSLGSHYNPDDSDHGLPFTSNRHEGDMGNVQSYDTDNTAWYRLENSQISSTGSIAGRGIVVHEGVDNGNGFACGSSGNSGSRYAICVIGVASDDITVPSPPIFVDNSFEANDCEDPNVTNDDDDAT
;
A
#
# COMPACT_ATOMS: atom_id res chain seq x y z
N GLN A 1 34.25 -18.89 -41.74
CA GLN A 1 35.02 -18.51 -40.54
C GLN A 1 34.58 -17.10 -40.20
N ILE A 2 33.95 -16.88 -39.05
CA ILE A 2 33.57 -15.54 -38.58
C ILE A 2 34.43 -15.25 -37.36
N SER A 3 35.02 -14.07 -37.32
CA SER A 3 35.81 -13.58 -36.18
C SER A 3 35.07 -12.41 -35.57
N VAL A 4 34.75 -12.51 -34.28
CA VAL A 4 34.14 -11.43 -33.49
C VAL A 4 35.08 -11.09 -32.35
N ASN A 5 35.33 -9.78 -32.16
CA ASN A 5 36.20 -9.27 -31.11
C ASN A 5 35.34 -8.69 -29.99
N ILE A 6 35.43 -9.28 -28.80
CA ILE A 6 34.86 -8.74 -27.56
C ILE A 6 36.01 -8.68 -26.55
N SER A 7 36.23 -7.49 -25.97
CA SER A 7 37.18 -7.22 -24.88
C SER A 7 38.61 -7.78 -25.06
N GLY A 8 39.15 -7.71 -26.29
CA GLY A 8 40.59 -7.94 -26.53
C GLY A 8 41.02 -9.41 -26.55
N ARG A 9 40.09 -10.37 -26.60
CA ARG A 9 40.41 -11.78 -26.83
C ARG A 9 39.78 -12.27 -28.13
N PHE A 10 40.61 -12.83 -29.01
CA PHE A 10 40.19 -13.36 -30.31
C PHE A 10 39.73 -14.82 -30.19
N PHE A 11 38.51 -15.09 -30.61
CA PHE A 11 37.99 -16.44 -30.79
C PHE A 11 37.80 -16.73 -32.28
N SER A 12 38.42 -17.80 -32.77
CA SER A 12 38.30 -18.27 -34.15
C SER A 12 37.50 -19.56 -34.20
N PHE A 13 36.39 -19.56 -34.95
CA PHE A 13 35.58 -20.75 -35.20
C PHE A 13 35.72 -21.21 -36.65
N VAL A 14 36.28 -22.40 -36.84
CA VAL A 14 36.36 -23.10 -38.13
C VAL A 14 35.22 -24.12 -38.20
N PHE A 15 34.33 -23.98 -39.18
CA PHE A 15 33.27 -24.96 -39.44
C PHE A 15 33.70 -25.87 -40.60
N LEU A 16 33.89 -27.17 -40.33
CA LEU A 16 33.95 -28.19 -41.39
C LEU A 16 32.53 -28.51 -41.87
N HIS A 17 32.28 -28.29 -43.16
CA HIS A 17 31.03 -28.67 -43.81
C HIS A 17 31.08 -30.14 -44.24
N CYS A 18 30.26 -30.98 -43.63
CA CYS A 18 29.80 -32.22 -44.24
C CYS A 18 28.28 -32.36 -44.01
N CYS A 19 27.57 -32.68 -45.10
CA CYS A 19 26.13 -32.74 -45.40
C CYS A 19 25.16 -33.35 -44.33
N PRO A 20 23.82 -33.28 -44.53
CA PRO A 20 22.93 -32.38 -43.81
C PRO A 20 21.96 -33.11 -42.87
N PHE A 21 21.94 -32.74 -41.60
CA PHE A 21 20.81 -33.00 -40.71
C PHE A 21 20.33 -31.66 -40.15
N THR A 22 19.46 -31.03 -40.95
CA THR A 22 18.52 -30.00 -40.50
C THR A 22 17.62 -30.59 -39.42
N MET A 23 17.35 -29.81 -38.37
CA MET A 23 16.62 -30.15 -37.14
C MET A 23 17.51 -30.78 -36.05
N PHE A 24 18.30 -29.98 -35.33
CA PHE A 24 18.56 -30.16 -33.89
C PHE A 24 19.43 -29.04 -33.26
N VAL A 25 19.86 -28.02 -34.02
CA VAL A 25 20.70 -26.92 -33.50
C VAL A 25 19.93 -25.61 -33.25
N TRP A 26 18.64 -25.56 -33.62
CA TRP A 26 17.78 -24.37 -33.43
C TRP A 26 17.06 -24.30 -32.08
N LYS A 27 17.31 -25.23 -31.15
CA LYS A 27 16.71 -25.20 -29.79
C LYS A 27 17.67 -24.77 -28.68
N VAL A 28 18.98 -24.69 -28.93
CA VAL A 28 19.96 -24.31 -27.87
C VAL A 28 20.52 -22.89 -28.08
N LEU A 29 20.38 -22.31 -29.27
CA LEU A 29 20.79 -20.92 -29.56
C LEU A 29 19.66 -19.88 -29.41
N PHE A 30 18.43 -20.31 -29.09
CA PHE A 30 17.32 -19.41 -28.77
C PHE A 30 17.09 -19.25 -27.25
N MET A 31 17.89 -19.92 -26.42
CA MET A 31 17.81 -19.84 -24.94
C MET A 31 18.88 -18.94 -24.31
N ILE A 32 19.66 -18.17 -25.09
CA ILE A 32 20.76 -17.33 -24.57
C ILE A 32 20.63 -15.85 -25.02
N ALA A 33 19.47 -15.40 -25.48
CA ALA A 33 19.36 -14.01 -25.96
C ALA A 33 18.01 -13.33 -25.73
N ILE A 34 17.33 -13.57 -24.60
CA ILE A 34 16.45 -12.58 -23.95
C ILE A 34 16.49 -12.81 -22.43
N MET A 35 17.67 -12.70 -21.82
CA MET A 35 17.70 -12.16 -20.46
C MET A 35 17.45 -10.66 -20.61
N GLY A 36 16.19 -10.32 -20.88
CA GLY A 36 15.72 -8.99 -20.60
C GLY A 36 15.92 -8.83 -19.10
N TYR A 37 16.83 -7.96 -18.69
CA TYR A 37 16.76 -7.41 -17.35
C TYR A 37 15.33 -6.84 -17.25
N ALA A 38 14.44 -7.55 -16.57
CA ALA A 38 13.21 -6.93 -16.09
C ALA A 38 13.70 -5.78 -15.23
N MET A 39 13.62 -4.55 -15.75
CA MET A 39 13.79 -3.40 -14.88
C MET A 39 12.73 -3.55 -13.80
N ALA A 40 13.15 -3.49 -12.55
CA ALA A 40 12.24 -3.67 -11.44
C ALA A 40 11.09 -2.66 -11.58
N GLN A 41 9.88 -3.17 -11.79
CA GLN A 41 8.72 -2.34 -12.07
C GLN A 41 8.33 -1.62 -10.77
N ARG A 42 8.08 -0.31 -10.84
CA ARG A 42 7.47 0.42 -9.74
C ARG A 42 6.02 0.66 -10.10
N SER A 43 5.12 0.19 -9.24
CA SER A 43 3.70 0.36 -9.44
C SER A 43 3.01 0.70 -8.12
N SER A 44 1.95 1.48 -8.19
CA SER A 44 1.16 1.89 -7.04
C SER A 44 -0.30 2.04 -7.45
N VAL A 45 -1.20 1.94 -6.49
CA VAL A 45 -2.65 2.04 -6.71
C VAL A 45 -3.29 2.81 -5.57
N ALA A 46 -4.22 3.69 -5.91
CA ALA A 46 -5.15 4.27 -4.96
C ALA A 46 -6.56 3.75 -5.26
N VAL A 47 -7.20 3.15 -4.26
CA VAL A 47 -8.63 2.84 -4.31
C VAL A 47 -9.40 4.08 -3.86
N MET A 48 -10.24 4.58 -4.76
CA MET A 48 -10.98 5.83 -4.61
C MET A 48 -12.35 5.56 -4.02
N ARG A 49 -12.71 6.35 -3.00
CA ARG A 49 -14.03 6.34 -2.36
C ARG A 49 -14.65 7.74 -2.39
N SER A 50 -15.97 7.81 -2.30
CA SER A 50 -16.69 9.09 -2.21
C SER A 50 -16.36 9.83 -0.92
N THR A 51 -16.31 11.16 -1.00
CA THR A 51 -16.36 12.04 0.17
C THR A 51 -17.80 12.43 0.49
N THR A 52 -18.02 13.14 1.60
CA THR A 52 -19.32 13.73 1.96
C THR A 52 -19.76 14.86 1.03
N ASN A 53 -18.86 15.41 0.21
CA ASN A 53 -19.22 16.41 -0.80
C ASN A 53 -19.77 15.76 -2.09
N ALA A 54 -19.64 14.44 -2.24
CA ALA A 54 -20.15 13.73 -3.42
C ALA A 54 -21.68 13.65 -3.39
N ASN A 55 -22.30 13.84 -4.55
CA ASN A 55 -23.75 13.65 -4.72
C ASN A 55 -24.10 12.22 -5.22
N SER A 56 -23.11 11.31 -5.24
CA SER A 56 -23.23 9.96 -5.76
C SER A 56 -22.16 9.03 -5.19
N GLY A 57 -22.37 7.72 -5.32
CA GLY A 57 -21.40 6.69 -4.90
C GLY A 57 -20.30 6.52 -5.94
N ILE A 58 -19.31 7.40 -5.90
CA ILE A 58 -18.06 7.32 -6.67
C ILE A 58 -17.16 6.23 -6.09
N SER A 59 -16.69 5.34 -6.96
CA SER A 59 -15.70 4.31 -6.64
C SER A 59 -14.84 3.96 -7.86
N GLY A 60 -13.67 3.36 -7.60
CA GLY A 60 -12.77 2.85 -8.64
C GLY A 60 -11.31 3.00 -8.22
N THR A 61 -10.40 3.03 -9.19
CA THR A 61 -8.96 3.07 -8.92
C THR A 61 -8.23 4.13 -9.74
N VAL A 62 -7.08 4.54 -9.21
CA VAL A 62 -6.04 5.27 -9.93
C VAL A 62 -4.74 4.48 -9.82
N HIS A 63 -4.27 3.93 -10.93
CA HIS A 63 -3.02 3.19 -11.01
C HIS A 63 -1.89 4.08 -11.51
N PHE A 64 -0.70 3.88 -10.94
CA PHE A 64 0.53 4.56 -11.31
C PHE A 64 1.56 3.48 -11.68
N THR A 65 2.14 3.57 -12.87
CA THR A 65 3.17 2.63 -13.32
C THR A 65 4.34 3.40 -13.91
N GLU A 66 5.52 3.23 -13.32
CA GLU A 66 6.74 3.81 -13.88
C GLU A 66 7.07 3.15 -15.22
N THR A 67 7.25 3.96 -16.23
CA THR A 67 7.60 3.54 -17.59
C THR A 67 9.13 3.42 -17.74
N GLY A 68 9.59 2.78 -18.81
CA GLY A 68 11.03 2.64 -19.07
C GLY A 68 11.78 3.97 -19.31
N SER A 69 11.07 5.08 -19.55
CA SER A 69 11.66 6.43 -19.67
C SER A 69 11.80 7.15 -18.32
N GLY A 70 11.26 6.60 -17.23
CA GLY A 70 11.18 7.25 -15.91
C GLY A 70 9.94 8.13 -15.71
N GLU A 71 9.12 8.32 -16.75
CA GLU A 71 7.80 8.94 -16.63
C GLU A 71 6.80 7.95 -16.00
N VAL A 72 5.71 8.44 -15.43
CA VAL A 72 4.67 7.60 -14.81
C VAL A 72 3.42 7.58 -15.67
N LEU A 73 3.00 6.39 -16.10
CA LEU A 73 1.68 6.16 -16.67
C LEU A 73 0.66 6.16 -15.53
N VAL A 74 -0.31 7.08 -15.60
CA VAL A 74 -1.44 7.17 -14.69
C VAL A 74 -2.70 6.69 -15.40
N GLU A 75 -3.35 5.67 -14.86
CA GLU A 75 -4.57 5.06 -15.39
C GLU A 75 -5.70 5.26 -14.39
N VAL A 76 -6.76 5.94 -14.81
CA VAL A 76 -7.91 6.28 -13.98
C VAL A 76 -9.12 5.49 -14.47
N SER A 77 -9.68 4.67 -13.58
CA SER A 77 -10.91 3.91 -13.79
C SER A 77 -11.88 4.22 -12.66
N LEU A 78 -12.77 5.19 -12.87
CA LEU A 78 -13.75 5.66 -11.89
C LEU A 78 -15.17 5.54 -12.45
N SER A 79 -16.11 5.20 -11.57
CA SER A 79 -17.52 5.08 -11.90
C SER A 79 -18.41 5.74 -10.84
N GLY A 80 -19.70 5.85 -11.12
CA GLY A 80 -20.66 6.46 -10.19
C GLY A 80 -20.58 8.00 -10.16
N LEU A 81 -20.06 8.63 -11.22
CA LEU A 81 -19.98 10.07 -11.34
C LEU A 81 -21.34 10.63 -11.80
N SER A 82 -22.06 11.31 -10.91
CA SER A 82 -23.35 11.97 -11.23
C SER A 82 -23.21 13.48 -11.48
N VAL A 83 -22.00 13.94 -11.79
CA VAL A 83 -21.73 15.35 -12.06
C VAL A 83 -22.23 15.76 -13.45
N SER A 84 -22.67 17.00 -13.58
CA SER A 84 -22.99 17.59 -14.89
C SER A 84 -21.74 18.02 -15.68
N ALA A 85 -20.57 17.96 -15.05
CA ALA A 85 -19.31 18.40 -15.64
C ALA A 85 -18.81 17.40 -16.69
N GLU A 86 -18.35 17.90 -17.83
CA GLU A 86 -17.72 17.10 -18.88
C GLU A 86 -16.29 16.68 -18.51
N GLN A 87 -15.66 17.39 -17.57
CA GLN A 87 -14.33 17.12 -17.08
C GLN A 87 -14.23 17.40 -15.57
N LEU A 88 -13.37 16.65 -14.89
CA LEU A 88 -13.06 16.80 -13.47
C LEU A 88 -11.54 16.82 -13.25
N GLY A 89 -11.09 17.67 -12.33
CA GLY A 89 -9.68 17.75 -11.92
C GLY A 89 -9.31 16.63 -10.96
N ILE A 90 -8.11 16.07 -11.14
CA ILE A 90 -7.50 15.16 -10.16
C ILE A 90 -6.18 15.79 -9.71
N HIS A 91 -5.91 15.77 -8.42
CA HIS A 91 -4.64 16.20 -7.85
C HIS A 91 -4.13 15.20 -6.81
N LEU A 92 -2.82 15.18 -6.60
CA LEU A 92 -2.18 14.53 -5.48
C LEU A 92 -2.00 15.55 -4.37
N HIS A 93 -2.23 15.14 -3.14
CA HIS A 93 -2.20 16.00 -1.97
C HIS A 93 -1.09 15.58 -1.02
N ASN A 94 -0.66 16.50 -0.16
CA ASN A 94 0.46 16.28 0.76
C ASN A 94 0.29 15.02 1.61
N TRP A 95 -0.92 14.78 2.09
CA TRP A 95 -1.18 13.76 3.10
C TRP A 95 -2.11 12.67 2.55
N GLY A 96 -1.77 11.42 2.84
CA GLY A 96 -2.62 10.25 2.64
C GLY A 96 -3.62 10.08 3.79
N ASP A 97 -4.11 11.20 4.33
CA ASP A 97 -5.03 11.22 5.46
C ASP A 97 -6.47 11.37 4.96
N ILE A 98 -7.23 10.29 5.12
CA ILE A 98 -8.65 10.19 4.75
C ILE A 98 -9.57 10.13 5.98
N SER A 99 -9.06 10.49 7.17
CA SER A 99 -9.84 10.48 8.41
C SER A 99 -10.96 11.51 8.43
N ASP A 100 -10.80 12.61 7.67
CA ASP A 100 -11.86 13.58 7.42
C ASP A 100 -12.68 13.17 6.19
N ALA A 101 -13.97 12.92 6.40
CA ALA A 101 -14.86 12.42 5.35
C ALA A 101 -15.13 13.42 4.21
N SER A 102 -14.81 14.71 4.37
CA SER A 102 -14.85 15.69 3.28
C SER A 102 -13.59 15.65 2.40
N GLY A 103 -12.56 14.92 2.83
CA GLY A 103 -11.24 14.86 2.20
C GLY A 103 -10.33 16.02 2.59
N SER A 104 -10.70 16.85 3.58
CA SER A 104 -9.93 18.04 3.95
C SER A 104 -8.58 17.70 4.61
N ALA A 105 -8.51 16.58 5.32
CA ALA A 105 -7.30 16.10 5.99
C ALA A 105 -6.17 15.73 5.02
N ALA A 106 -6.44 15.53 3.73
CA ALA A 106 -5.39 15.33 2.72
C ALA A 106 -4.51 16.58 2.51
N GLY A 107 -4.99 17.77 2.90
CA GLY A 107 -4.18 19.00 2.86
C GLY A 107 -4.11 19.70 1.52
N PRO A 108 -3.10 20.57 1.30
CA PRO A 108 -2.89 21.23 0.01
C PRO A 108 -2.33 20.25 -1.03
N HIS A 109 -2.20 20.72 -2.27
CA HIS A 109 -1.62 19.94 -3.36
C HIS A 109 -0.16 19.59 -3.05
N TRP A 110 0.28 18.42 -3.50
CA TRP A 110 1.66 17.98 -3.42
C TRP A 110 2.53 18.79 -4.38
N ILE A 111 3.29 19.74 -3.82
CA ILE A 111 4.23 20.57 -4.59
C ILE A 111 5.42 19.73 -5.08
N GLY A 112 5.98 18.89 -4.20
CA GLY A 112 7.22 18.15 -4.46
C GLY A 112 8.38 19.08 -4.82
N SER A 113 9.16 18.70 -5.83
CA SER A 113 10.18 19.55 -6.46
C SER A 113 9.63 20.39 -7.63
N GLY A 114 8.30 20.42 -7.79
CA GLY A 114 7.60 21.16 -8.84
C GLY A 114 7.61 22.67 -8.61
N SER A 115 6.83 23.37 -9.43
CA SER A 115 6.62 24.82 -9.27
C SER A 115 5.80 25.13 -8.03
N SER A 116 5.98 26.33 -7.46
CA SER A 116 5.11 26.87 -6.42
C SER A 116 3.74 27.34 -6.93
N SER A 117 3.55 27.35 -8.26
CA SER A 117 2.30 27.72 -8.91
C SER A 117 1.57 26.49 -9.41
N HIS A 118 0.25 26.51 -9.27
CA HIS A 118 -0.62 25.49 -9.83
C HIS A 118 -0.61 25.53 -11.36
N GLY A 119 -0.79 24.37 -12.01
CA GLY A 119 -0.93 24.29 -13.46
C GLY A 119 -1.25 22.87 -13.95
N CYS A 120 -1.46 22.70 -15.26
CA CYS A 120 -1.80 21.39 -15.83
C CYS A 120 -0.64 20.76 -16.61
N PRO A 121 -0.54 19.42 -16.65
CA PRO A 121 0.28 18.73 -17.65
C PRO A 121 -0.10 19.16 -19.08
N PRO A 122 0.87 19.27 -20.02
CA PRO A 122 2.28 18.94 -19.87
C PRO A 122 3.16 20.14 -19.44
N SER A 123 2.60 21.24 -18.92
CA SER A 123 3.40 22.37 -18.45
C SER A 123 4.29 21.93 -17.29
N SER A 124 5.59 22.21 -17.33
CA SER A 124 6.49 22.00 -16.19
C SER A 124 6.30 23.04 -15.08
N ASN A 125 5.62 24.16 -15.36
CA ASN A 125 5.23 25.14 -14.36
C ASN A 125 3.91 24.71 -13.71
N ARG A 126 3.98 23.70 -12.85
CA ARG A 126 2.87 23.15 -12.04
C ARG A 126 3.43 22.44 -10.80
N HIS A 127 2.58 22.12 -9.83
CA HIS A 127 2.96 21.19 -8.76
C HIS A 127 3.17 19.79 -9.33
N GLU A 128 4.03 18.96 -8.72
CA GLU A 128 4.17 17.56 -9.14
C GLU A 128 2.85 16.78 -9.04
N GLY A 129 2.02 17.14 -8.06
CA GLY A 129 0.71 16.57 -7.82
C GLY A 129 -0.40 17.07 -8.74
N ASP A 130 -0.16 17.97 -9.69
CA ASP A 130 -1.23 18.44 -10.57
C ASP A 130 -1.37 17.52 -11.80
N LEU A 131 -2.49 16.76 -11.87
CA LEU A 131 -2.75 15.76 -12.93
C LEU A 131 -3.68 16.30 -14.05
N GLY A 132 -4.21 17.51 -13.87
CA GLY A 132 -5.09 18.16 -14.84
C GLY A 132 -6.51 17.60 -14.86
N SER A 133 -7.25 18.01 -15.89
CA SER A 133 -8.63 17.61 -16.14
C SER A 133 -8.77 16.24 -16.82
N TRP A 134 -9.74 15.45 -16.40
CA TRP A 134 -10.08 14.12 -16.90
C TRP A 134 -11.51 14.09 -17.42
N THR A 135 -11.73 13.48 -18.57
CA THR A 135 -13.03 13.49 -19.27
C THR A 135 -14.00 12.51 -18.65
N VAL A 136 -15.20 13.00 -18.36
CA VAL A 136 -16.32 12.20 -17.87
C VAL A 136 -17.18 11.77 -19.05
N SER A 137 -17.41 10.46 -19.18
CA SER A 137 -18.29 9.89 -20.20
C SER A 137 -19.18 8.83 -19.57
N ASN A 138 -20.51 8.99 -19.71
CA ASN A 138 -21.51 8.07 -19.15
C ASN A 138 -21.31 7.78 -17.65
N GLY A 139 -21.01 8.82 -16.88
CA GLY A 139 -20.78 8.72 -15.43
C GLY A 139 -19.50 7.95 -15.05
N ARG A 140 -18.53 7.89 -15.96
CA ARG A 140 -17.22 7.24 -15.76
C ARG A 140 -16.06 8.10 -16.22
N ILE A 141 -14.88 7.88 -15.63
CA ILE A 141 -13.58 8.25 -16.19
C ILE A 141 -12.85 6.94 -16.46
N GLU A 142 -12.47 6.70 -17.71
CA GLU A 142 -11.69 5.52 -18.15
C GLU A 142 -10.61 6.03 -19.11
N GLN A 143 -9.52 6.53 -18.55
CA GLN A 143 -8.50 7.27 -19.29
C GLN A 143 -7.12 7.01 -18.71
N SER A 144 -6.09 7.26 -19.53
CA SER A 144 -4.71 7.26 -19.06
C SER A 144 -3.94 8.47 -19.59
N LYS A 145 -2.92 8.88 -18.83
CA LYS A 145 -1.97 9.93 -19.19
C LYS A 145 -0.57 9.53 -18.72
N THR A 146 0.45 9.88 -19.49
CA THR A 146 1.84 9.79 -19.04
C THR A 146 2.25 11.14 -18.46
N LEU A 147 2.78 11.14 -17.25
CA LEU A 147 3.17 12.33 -16.50
C LEU A 147 4.68 12.31 -16.21
N ASP A 148 5.31 13.45 -16.42
CA ASP A 148 6.76 13.65 -16.36
C ASP A 148 7.29 14.04 -14.96
N LEU A 149 6.41 14.46 -14.05
CA LEU A 149 6.79 14.96 -12.71
C LEU A 149 6.47 13.98 -11.56
N VAL A 150 5.56 13.03 -11.76
CA VAL A 150 5.19 12.07 -10.72
C VAL A 150 6.28 11.01 -10.60
N THR A 151 6.63 10.64 -9.37
CA THR A 151 7.65 9.61 -9.09
C THR A 151 7.14 8.59 -8.06
N LEU A 152 7.56 7.32 -8.19
CA LEU A 152 7.17 6.22 -7.29
C LEU A 152 8.32 5.75 -6.37
N SER A 153 9.43 6.49 -6.36
CA SER A 153 10.56 6.27 -5.46
C SER A 153 11.39 7.53 -5.32
N GLY A 154 12.30 7.55 -4.35
CA GLY A 154 13.12 8.72 -4.05
C GLY A 154 12.39 9.76 -3.22
N SER A 155 13.05 10.90 -3.00
CA SER A 155 12.62 11.94 -2.04
C SER A 155 11.28 12.60 -2.39
N THR A 156 10.87 12.52 -3.66
CA THR A 156 9.63 13.09 -4.18
C THR A 156 8.53 12.04 -4.39
N SER A 157 8.75 10.81 -3.94
CA SER A 157 7.81 9.71 -4.17
C SER A 157 6.41 10.06 -3.67
N VAL A 158 5.41 9.73 -4.49
CA VAL A 158 3.99 9.94 -4.16
C VAL A 158 3.38 8.78 -3.36
N VAL A 159 4.14 7.70 -3.11
CA VAL A 159 3.70 6.57 -2.28
C VAL A 159 3.32 7.05 -0.88
N GLY A 160 2.13 6.66 -0.42
CA GLY A 160 1.52 7.10 0.85
C GLY A 160 0.82 8.46 0.78
N ARG A 161 0.80 9.17 -0.36
CA ARG A 161 0.09 10.46 -0.49
C ARG A 161 -1.38 10.27 -0.86
N GLY A 162 -2.16 11.34 -0.71
CA GLY A 162 -3.57 11.36 -1.06
C GLY A 162 -3.79 11.61 -2.55
N VAL A 163 -4.78 10.96 -3.14
CA VAL A 163 -5.37 11.30 -4.45
C VAL A 163 -6.73 11.91 -4.20
N ILE A 164 -7.03 13.06 -4.81
CA ILE A 164 -8.32 13.72 -4.71
C ILE A 164 -8.91 13.96 -6.10
N LEU A 165 -10.18 13.60 -6.28
CA LEU A 165 -11.01 14.01 -7.40
C LEU A 165 -11.85 15.22 -6.97
N HIS A 166 -11.86 16.26 -7.79
CA HIS A 166 -12.67 17.45 -7.57
C HIS A 166 -13.94 17.47 -8.41
N ASP A 167 -14.90 18.33 -8.06
CA ASP A 167 -16.22 18.47 -8.71
C ASP A 167 -16.26 19.36 -9.95
N ILE A 168 -15.16 20.05 -10.25
CA ILE A 168 -14.97 20.86 -11.44
C ILE A 168 -13.72 20.42 -12.20
N ALA A 169 -13.65 20.81 -13.47
CA ALA A 169 -12.43 20.71 -14.26
C ALA A 169 -11.31 21.54 -13.62
N ASP A 170 -10.08 21.05 -13.72
CA ASP A 170 -8.88 21.79 -13.35
C ASP A 170 -8.75 23.03 -14.26
N PRO A 171 -8.75 24.26 -13.68
CA PRO A 171 -8.65 25.52 -14.43
C PRO A 171 -7.22 25.82 -14.94
N CYS A 172 -6.22 25.02 -14.51
CA CYS A 172 -4.81 25.15 -14.86
C CYS A 172 -4.17 26.47 -14.38
N ASP A 173 -4.70 27.07 -13.32
CA ASP A 173 -4.19 28.27 -12.67
C ASP A 173 -4.46 28.24 -11.14
N ASP A 174 -4.00 29.25 -10.40
CA ASP A 174 -4.13 29.30 -8.94
C ASP A 174 -5.57 29.56 -8.43
N THR A 175 -6.59 29.42 -9.29
CA THR A 175 -7.99 29.50 -8.86
C THR A 175 -8.43 28.21 -8.15
N SER A 176 -9.56 28.26 -7.45
CA SER A 176 -10.05 27.13 -6.64
C SER A 176 -10.21 25.87 -7.48
N THR A 177 -9.75 24.74 -6.95
CA THR A 177 -9.88 23.41 -7.58
C THR A 177 -11.24 22.76 -7.35
N GLY A 178 -12.16 23.43 -6.66
CA GLY A 178 -13.52 22.92 -6.39
C GLY A 178 -13.61 22.00 -5.18
N ALA A 179 -14.81 21.49 -4.91
CA ALA A 179 -15.06 20.58 -3.81
C ALA A 179 -14.42 19.20 -4.07
N ARG A 180 -13.85 18.60 -3.02
CA ARG A 180 -13.24 17.27 -3.08
C ARG A 180 -14.35 16.23 -3.01
N ILE A 181 -14.60 15.48 -4.08
CA ILE A 181 -15.73 14.53 -4.19
C ILE A 181 -15.32 13.05 -4.14
N ALA A 182 -14.05 12.73 -4.38
CA ALA A 182 -13.52 11.41 -4.07
C ALA A 182 -12.09 11.51 -3.56
N MET A 183 -11.68 10.52 -2.76
CA MET A 183 -10.36 10.45 -2.16
C MET A 183 -9.84 9.03 -2.11
N GLY A 184 -8.52 8.87 -2.10
CA GLY A 184 -7.82 7.61 -1.92
C GLY A 184 -6.39 7.84 -1.43
N VAL A 185 -5.73 6.78 -0.96
CA VAL A 185 -4.33 6.81 -0.54
C VAL A 185 -3.52 5.95 -1.50
N ILE A 186 -2.37 6.45 -1.96
CA ILE A 186 -1.51 5.74 -2.89
C ILE A 186 -0.76 4.64 -2.15
N GLY A 187 -1.17 3.40 -2.34
CA GLY A 187 -0.49 2.21 -1.82
C GLY A 187 0.44 1.56 -2.85
N ILE A 188 1.40 0.78 -2.37
CA ILE A 188 2.24 -0.08 -3.21
C ILE A 188 1.34 -1.19 -3.77
N SER A 189 1.28 -1.34 -5.09
CA SER A 189 0.46 -2.37 -5.74
C SER A 189 1.05 -3.78 -5.56
N ASN A 190 0.18 -4.79 -5.57
CA ASN A 190 0.58 -6.18 -5.44
C ASN A 190 1.06 -6.73 -6.79
N GLU A 191 2.31 -6.43 -7.10
CA GLU A 191 3.00 -6.85 -8.31
C GLU A 191 4.34 -7.48 -7.92
N ASP A 192 4.72 -8.54 -8.63
CA ASP A 192 5.97 -9.25 -8.37
C ASP A 192 7.17 -8.31 -8.47
N SER A 193 8.06 -8.35 -7.47
CA SER A 193 9.27 -7.54 -7.43
C SER A 193 9.04 -6.02 -7.47
N ASN A 194 7.86 -5.53 -7.08
CA ASN A 194 7.54 -4.11 -7.05
C ASN A 194 8.54 -3.33 -6.17
N GLN A 195 9.15 -2.28 -6.72
CA GLN A 195 10.13 -1.44 -6.01
C GLN A 195 9.61 -0.03 -5.70
N ALA A 196 8.30 0.21 -5.81
CA ALA A 196 7.70 1.45 -5.36
C ALA A 196 7.87 1.58 -3.84
N ARG A 197 8.23 2.78 -3.39
CA ARG A 197 8.47 3.06 -1.96
C ARG A 197 8.42 4.55 -1.69
N GLN A 198 8.13 4.92 -0.45
CA GLN A 198 8.40 6.28 0.01
C GLN A 198 9.91 6.42 0.25
N GLY A 199 10.53 7.46 -0.33
CA GLY A 199 11.98 7.68 -0.21
C GLY A 199 12.37 8.59 0.94
N GLU A 200 11.41 9.28 1.54
CA GLU A 200 11.58 10.08 2.76
C GLU A 200 11.07 9.32 3.99
N ASN A 201 11.39 9.84 5.17
CA ASN A 201 10.86 9.36 6.45
C ASN A 201 9.98 10.45 7.07
N PRO A 202 8.67 10.49 6.78
CA PRO A 202 7.76 11.42 7.44
C PRO A 202 7.74 11.19 8.95
N GLU A 203 7.61 12.24 9.75
CA GLU A 203 7.54 12.11 11.21
C GLU A 203 6.26 11.35 11.64
N HIS A 204 5.17 11.55 10.91
CA HIS A 204 3.87 10.98 11.21
C HIS A 204 3.27 10.22 10.01
N LEU A 205 2.66 9.07 10.28
CA LEU A 205 1.82 8.32 9.35
C LEU A 205 0.45 8.03 9.98
N ILE A 206 -0.53 7.79 9.12
CA ILE A 206 -1.91 7.46 9.52
C ILE A 206 -2.49 6.39 8.59
N CYS A 207 -3.31 5.49 9.14
CA CYS A 207 -4.02 4.48 8.39
C CYS A 207 -5.47 4.41 8.90
N HIS A 208 -6.43 4.79 8.06
CA HIS A 208 -7.85 4.79 8.43
C HIS A 208 -8.51 3.47 8.01
N LEU A 209 -8.75 2.59 8.99
CA LEU A 209 -9.24 1.22 8.81
C LEU A 209 -10.68 1.19 8.30
N GLN A 210 -10.90 0.41 7.25
CA GLN A 210 -12.22 0.03 6.76
C GLN A 210 -12.47 -1.47 6.99
N GLY A 211 -13.70 -1.80 7.36
CA GLY A 211 -14.14 -3.18 7.51
C GLY A 211 -14.16 -3.92 6.18
N THR A 212 -13.82 -5.21 6.24
CA THR A 212 -13.97 -6.18 5.16
C THR A 212 -15.34 -6.87 5.22
N SER A 213 -15.65 -7.81 4.33
CA SER A 213 -16.87 -8.61 4.44
C SER A 213 -16.96 -9.43 5.74
N ASN A 214 -15.82 -9.75 6.37
CA ASN A 214 -15.78 -10.54 7.60
C ASN A 214 -16.12 -9.69 8.84
N CYS A 215 -15.94 -8.37 8.77
CA CYS A 215 -16.40 -7.45 9.80
C CYS A 215 -16.78 -6.09 9.17
N PRO A 216 -17.98 -5.98 8.56
CA PRO A 216 -18.39 -4.77 7.84
C PRO A 216 -18.48 -3.52 8.73
N ASP A 217 -18.76 -3.70 10.01
CA ASP A 217 -18.88 -2.62 11.00
C ASP A 217 -17.53 -2.28 11.66
N CYS A 218 -16.47 -3.04 11.38
CA CYS A 218 -15.14 -2.73 11.90
C CYS A 218 -14.61 -1.46 11.25
N SER A 219 -14.10 -0.55 12.09
CA SER A 219 -13.46 0.69 11.64
C SER A 219 -12.46 1.15 12.69
N GLY A 220 -11.59 2.09 12.33
CA GLY A 220 -10.59 2.58 13.27
C GLY A 220 -9.55 3.44 12.61
N THR A 221 -8.57 3.87 13.40
CA THR A 221 -7.40 4.57 12.89
C THR A 221 -6.15 4.07 13.60
N VAL A 222 -5.08 3.93 12.84
CA VAL A 222 -3.74 3.60 13.33
C VAL A 222 -2.83 4.78 13.02
N TRP A 223 -2.05 5.20 14.00
CA TRP A 223 -1.07 6.28 13.91
C TRP A 223 0.33 5.72 14.15
N PHE A 224 1.30 6.26 13.40
CA PHE A 224 2.71 5.98 13.57
C PHE A 224 3.42 7.31 13.79
N GLN A 225 4.30 7.35 14.78
CA GLN A 225 5.13 8.51 15.09
C GLN A 225 6.58 8.06 15.21
N ASP A 226 7.46 8.68 14.43
CA ASP A 226 8.91 8.44 14.50
C ASP A 226 9.50 9.14 15.74
N GLU A 227 10.02 8.36 16.68
CA GLU A 227 10.67 8.85 17.91
C GLU A 227 12.20 8.81 17.76
N GLY A 228 12.70 8.61 16.53
CA GLY A 228 14.10 8.53 16.13
C GLY A 228 14.76 7.18 16.41
N SER A 229 14.53 6.58 17.58
CA SER A 229 15.10 5.26 17.94
C SER A 229 14.11 4.09 17.85
N PHE A 230 12.82 4.40 17.75
CA PHE A 230 11.72 3.47 17.58
C PHE A 230 10.53 4.24 16.98
N ILE A 231 9.52 3.50 16.53
CA ILE A 231 8.26 4.07 16.08
C ILE A 231 7.18 3.78 17.13
N THR A 232 6.53 4.81 17.63
CA THR A 232 5.31 4.67 18.42
C THR A 232 4.15 4.35 17.49
N VAL A 233 3.53 3.18 17.67
CA VAL A 233 2.29 2.79 17.00
C VAL A 233 1.14 2.93 17.99
N THR A 234 0.08 3.64 17.62
CA THR A 234 -1.15 3.76 18.42
C THR A 234 -2.34 3.41 17.55
N ALA A 235 -3.31 2.66 18.06
CA ALA A 235 -4.55 2.40 17.33
C ALA A 235 -5.79 2.53 18.21
N GLN A 236 -6.87 2.98 17.59
CA GLN A 236 -8.22 3.00 18.14
C GLN A 236 -9.18 2.37 17.13
N LEU A 237 -9.87 1.32 17.53
CA LEU A 237 -10.78 0.57 16.66
C LEU A 237 -12.15 0.42 17.32
N SER A 238 -13.18 0.25 16.51
CA SER A 238 -14.55 -0.04 16.91
C SER A 238 -15.12 -1.17 16.05
N GLY A 239 -16.21 -1.79 16.52
CA GLY A 239 -16.89 -2.89 15.81
C GLY A 239 -16.37 -4.29 16.18
N LEU A 240 -15.27 -4.37 16.94
CA LEU A 240 -14.77 -5.64 17.52
C LEU A 240 -15.62 -6.05 18.72
N SER A 241 -15.74 -7.36 18.93
CA SER A 241 -16.48 -7.91 20.07
C SER A 241 -15.85 -7.49 21.41
N GLN A 242 -16.67 -7.30 22.43
CA GLN A 242 -16.21 -6.95 23.78
C GLN A 242 -15.20 -7.99 24.32
N GLY A 243 -14.07 -7.53 24.87
CA GLY A 243 -13.06 -8.41 25.49
C GLY A 243 -12.22 -9.22 24.48
N SER A 244 -12.48 -9.06 23.18
CA SER A 244 -11.78 -9.84 22.14
C SER A 244 -10.38 -9.29 21.84
N VAL A 245 -9.52 -10.19 21.34
CA VAL A 245 -8.10 -9.97 21.04
C VAL A 245 -7.88 -10.37 19.58
N HIS A 246 -7.19 -9.53 18.82
CA HIS A 246 -7.04 -9.65 17.36
C HIS A 246 -5.62 -9.35 16.93
N GLY A 247 -5.06 -10.16 16.04
CA GLY A 247 -3.76 -9.89 15.41
C GLY A 247 -3.80 -8.59 14.61
N ILE A 248 -2.74 -7.81 14.65
CA ILE A 248 -2.57 -6.58 13.87
C ILE A 248 -1.17 -6.56 13.23
N HIS A 249 -1.12 -6.39 11.91
CA HIS A 249 0.12 -6.51 11.14
C HIS A 249 0.24 -5.45 10.06
N ILE A 250 1.49 -5.06 9.76
CA ILE A 250 1.83 -4.36 8.51
C ILE A 250 2.03 -5.42 7.44
N HIS A 251 1.35 -5.26 6.31
CA HIS A 251 1.42 -6.14 5.17
C HIS A 251 2.35 -5.61 4.08
N GLU A 252 2.78 -6.48 3.17
CA GLU A 252 3.74 -6.15 2.13
C GLU A 252 3.23 -5.04 1.20
N PHE A 253 1.96 -5.09 0.79
CA PHE A 253 1.42 -4.12 -0.16
C PHE A 253 0.44 -3.17 0.52
N GLY A 254 0.21 -2.02 -0.12
CA GLY A 254 -0.92 -1.12 0.18
C GLY A 254 -2.03 -1.26 -0.84
N ASP A 255 -2.11 -2.42 -1.50
CA ASP A 255 -3.11 -2.72 -2.51
C ASP A 255 -4.39 -3.20 -1.82
N ILE A 256 -5.37 -2.31 -1.71
CA ILE A 256 -6.69 -2.62 -1.15
C ILE A 256 -7.75 -2.83 -2.24
N THR A 257 -7.36 -3.19 -3.48
CA THR A 257 -8.32 -3.42 -4.59
C THR A 257 -9.29 -4.55 -4.32
N ASP A 258 -8.89 -5.57 -3.55
CA ASP A 258 -9.80 -6.53 -2.94
C ASP A 258 -10.29 -6.00 -1.58
N GLU A 259 -11.23 -5.06 -1.61
CA GLU A 259 -11.77 -4.45 -0.39
C GLU A 259 -12.56 -5.45 0.48
N GLN A 260 -13.08 -6.52 -0.14
CA GLN A 260 -13.97 -7.47 0.53
C GLN A 260 -13.21 -8.46 1.40
N LEU A 261 -12.05 -8.95 0.97
CA LEU A 261 -11.25 -9.91 1.73
C LEU A 261 -9.86 -9.38 2.10
N GLY A 262 -9.43 -8.30 1.48
CA GLY A 262 -8.12 -7.68 1.70
C GLY A 262 -6.95 -8.47 1.14
N THR A 263 -7.16 -9.49 0.30
CA THR A 263 -6.08 -10.43 -0.09
C THR A 263 -4.98 -9.78 -0.90
N SER A 264 -5.29 -8.71 -1.64
CA SER A 264 -4.33 -7.90 -2.40
C SER A 264 -3.23 -7.29 -1.52
N LEU A 265 -3.38 -7.18 -0.20
CA LEU A 265 -2.32 -6.68 0.69
C LEU A 265 -1.12 -7.65 0.81
N GLY A 266 -1.26 -8.90 0.35
CA GLY A 266 -0.17 -9.89 0.40
C GLY A 266 0.08 -10.41 1.81
N SER A 267 1.31 -10.87 2.07
CA SER A 267 1.78 -11.42 3.35
C SER A 267 2.20 -10.31 4.32
N HIS A 268 2.63 -10.67 5.53
CA HIS A 268 3.21 -9.72 6.47
C HIS A 268 4.48 -9.10 5.85
N TYR A 269 4.75 -7.83 6.17
CA TYR A 269 5.95 -7.16 5.69
C TYR A 269 7.21 -7.77 6.34
N ASN A 270 8.00 -8.49 5.54
CA ASN A 270 9.18 -9.23 5.98
C ASN A 270 10.37 -9.00 5.04
N PRO A 271 11.04 -7.84 5.10
CA PRO A 271 12.16 -7.54 4.20
C PRO A 271 13.42 -8.37 4.50
N ASP A 272 13.55 -8.89 5.73
CA ASP A 272 14.74 -9.59 6.22
C ASP A 272 14.60 -11.13 6.19
N ASP A 273 13.48 -11.66 5.67
CA ASP A 273 13.17 -13.10 5.63
C ASP A 273 13.25 -13.76 7.02
N SER A 274 12.79 -13.02 8.04
CA SER A 274 12.67 -13.49 9.42
C SER A 274 11.52 -14.50 9.56
N ASP A 275 11.55 -15.29 10.63
CA ASP A 275 10.35 -16.04 11.02
C ASP A 275 9.28 -15.06 11.56
N HIS A 276 8.03 -15.50 11.64
CA HIS A 276 6.99 -14.74 12.32
C HIS A 276 7.21 -14.73 13.85
N GLY A 277 6.78 -13.69 14.56
CA GLY A 277 6.79 -13.67 16.02
C GLY A 277 6.09 -12.47 16.66
N LEU A 278 5.73 -12.61 17.94
CA LEU A 278 5.10 -11.54 18.73
C LEU A 278 6.08 -10.39 19.05
N PRO A 279 5.59 -9.19 19.41
CA PRO A 279 6.42 -8.11 19.91
C PRO A 279 7.40 -8.54 21.01
N PHE A 280 8.50 -7.80 21.14
CA PHE A 280 9.59 -8.05 22.10
C PHE A 280 10.43 -9.32 21.84
N THR A 281 10.11 -10.11 20.81
CA THR A 281 11.02 -11.12 20.27
C THR A 281 12.02 -10.49 19.30
N SER A 282 13.24 -11.04 19.21
CA SER A 282 14.30 -10.49 18.35
C SER A 282 14.21 -10.98 16.89
N ASN A 283 13.58 -12.13 16.67
CA ASN A 283 13.35 -12.72 15.35
C ASN A 283 11.85 -12.73 15.09
N ARG A 284 11.39 -11.76 14.30
CA ARG A 284 10.02 -11.62 13.84
C ARG A 284 10.01 -10.82 12.54
N HIS A 285 8.90 -10.81 11.81
CA HIS A 285 8.78 -9.90 10.67
C HIS A 285 8.83 -8.43 11.12
N GLU A 286 9.22 -7.51 10.24
CA GLU A 286 9.17 -6.07 10.50
C GLU A 286 7.72 -5.60 10.73
N GLY A 287 6.77 -6.21 10.00
CA GLY A 287 5.34 -5.92 10.11
C GLY A 287 4.61 -6.63 11.24
N ASP A 288 5.26 -7.50 12.01
CA ASP A 288 4.61 -8.19 13.13
C ASP A 288 4.44 -7.25 14.34
N MET A 289 3.20 -6.94 14.70
CA MET A 289 2.86 -6.02 15.79
C MET A 289 2.05 -6.69 16.92
N GLY A 290 1.79 -7.99 16.84
CA GLY A 290 1.08 -8.75 17.86
C GLY A 290 -0.41 -8.47 17.85
N ASN A 291 -0.99 -8.16 19.01
CA ASN A 291 -2.44 -8.10 19.17
C ASN A 291 -2.96 -6.73 19.61
N VAL A 292 -4.12 -6.35 19.09
CA VAL A 292 -4.99 -5.29 19.60
C VAL A 292 -6.13 -5.89 20.42
N GLN A 293 -6.53 -5.21 21.50
CA GLN A 293 -7.54 -5.73 22.43
C GLN A 293 -8.66 -4.72 22.70
N SER A 294 -9.89 -5.23 22.74
CA SER A 294 -11.05 -4.54 23.30
C SER A 294 -11.07 -4.75 24.81
N TYR A 295 -10.79 -3.69 25.59
CA TYR A 295 -10.60 -3.79 27.04
C TYR A 295 -11.88 -3.54 27.85
N ASP A 296 -12.80 -2.72 27.34
CA ASP A 296 -13.95 -2.20 28.09
C ASP A 296 -15.31 -2.56 27.45
N THR A 297 -16.39 -2.06 28.04
CA THR A 297 -17.77 -2.27 27.58
C THR A 297 -18.17 -1.39 26.40
N ASP A 298 -17.32 -0.45 26.00
CA ASP A 298 -17.65 0.54 24.97
C ASP A 298 -17.28 0.02 23.56
N ASN A 299 -16.85 -1.24 23.47
CA ASN A 299 -16.44 -1.94 22.25
C ASN A 299 -15.37 -1.15 21.46
N THR A 300 -14.55 -0.37 22.18
CA THR A 300 -13.40 0.32 21.60
C THR A 300 -12.15 -0.47 21.93
N ALA A 301 -11.47 -0.95 20.90
CA ALA A 301 -10.18 -1.59 21.05
C ALA A 301 -9.06 -0.55 20.98
N TRP A 302 -8.09 -0.68 21.86
CA TRP A 302 -6.93 0.21 21.94
C TRP A 302 -5.64 -0.59 21.77
N TYR A 303 -4.66 0.05 21.15
CA TYR A 303 -3.34 -0.51 20.93
C TYR A 303 -2.28 0.57 21.12
N ARG A 304 -1.14 0.21 21.73
CA ARG A 304 0.03 1.06 21.80
C ARG A 304 1.32 0.25 21.91
N LEU A 305 2.23 0.41 20.96
CA LEU A 305 3.54 -0.27 20.95
C LEU A 305 4.65 0.72 20.62
N GLU A 306 5.74 0.68 21.39
CA GLU A 306 7.03 1.24 20.99
C GLU A 306 7.78 0.17 20.19
N ASN A 307 7.85 0.32 18.87
CA ASN A 307 8.38 -0.69 17.96
C ASN A 307 9.74 -0.25 17.41
N SER A 308 10.81 -0.91 17.87
CA SER A 308 12.19 -0.64 17.44
C SER A 308 12.65 -1.46 16.22
N GLN A 309 11.77 -2.29 15.65
CA GLN A 309 12.12 -3.11 14.49
C GLN A 309 11.60 -2.56 13.18
N ILE A 310 10.60 -1.66 13.22
CA ILE A 310 10.27 -0.89 12.02
C ILE A 310 11.46 0.01 11.73
N SER A 311 12.08 -0.20 10.57
CA SER A 311 13.35 0.40 10.20
C SER A 311 13.25 1.91 9.97
N SER A 312 12.15 2.35 9.37
CA SER A 312 11.78 3.77 9.27
C SER A 312 10.31 3.95 8.87
N THR A 313 9.76 5.15 9.05
CA THR A 313 8.41 5.46 8.52
C THR A 313 8.35 5.37 7.00
N GLY A 314 9.43 5.68 6.29
CA GLY A 314 9.53 5.51 4.85
C GLY A 314 9.44 4.04 4.38
N SER A 315 9.89 3.07 5.20
CA SER A 315 9.82 1.64 4.86
C SER A 315 8.39 1.11 4.84
N ILE A 316 7.49 1.71 5.64
CA ILE A 316 6.09 1.27 5.82
C ILE A 316 5.06 2.18 5.14
N ALA A 317 5.41 3.42 4.77
CA ALA A 317 4.50 4.31 4.07
C ALA A 317 4.06 3.71 2.71
N GLY A 318 2.76 3.72 2.45
CA GLY A 318 2.13 3.10 1.28
C GLY A 318 1.98 1.58 1.37
N ARG A 319 2.40 0.93 2.46
CA ARG A 319 1.98 -0.44 2.78
C ARG A 319 0.60 -0.43 3.45
N GLY A 320 0.05 -1.60 3.78
CA GLY A 320 -1.24 -1.68 4.45
C GLY A 320 -1.18 -2.23 5.86
N ILE A 321 -2.22 -1.93 6.63
CA ILE A 321 -2.50 -2.58 7.91
C ILE A 321 -3.62 -3.59 7.71
N VAL A 322 -3.50 -4.72 8.39
CA VAL A 322 -4.56 -5.70 8.55
C VAL A 322 -4.78 -5.96 10.03
N VAL A 323 -6.05 -5.90 10.44
CA VAL A 323 -6.55 -6.43 11.72
C VAL A 323 -7.26 -7.73 11.40
N HIS A 324 -6.90 -8.79 12.09
CA HIS A 324 -7.40 -10.14 11.84
C HIS A 324 -8.61 -10.50 12.71
N GLU A 325 -9.18 -11.67 12.45
CA GLU A 325 -10.35 -12.26 13.12
C GLU A 325 -10.06 -12.77 14.53
N GLY A 326 -8.87 -13.33 14.71
CA GLY A 326 -8.45 -14.01 15.91
C GLY A 326 -7.11 -13.52 16.41
N VAL A 327 -6.67 -14.14 17.50
CA VAL A 327 -5.42 -13.85 18.18
C VAL A 327 -4.24 -14.21 17.29
N ASP A 328 -3.23 -13.35 17.24
CA ASP A 328 -1.87 -13.70 16.84
C ASP A 328 -1.22 -14.52 17.97
N ASN A 329 -0.98 -15.80 17.69
CA ASN A 329 -0.37 -16.76 18.61
C ASN A 329 1.16 -16.78 18.53
N GLY A 330 1.77 -15.93 17.70
CA GLY A 330 3.21 -15.91 17.46
C GLY A 330 3.69 -17.16 16.72
N ASN A 331 4.89 -17.61 17.09
CA ASN A 331 5.56 -18.76 16.47
C ASN A 331 5.29 -20.10 17.17
N GLY A 332 4.14 -20.24 17.83
CA GLY A 332 3.73 -21.49 18.45
C GLY A 332 3.63 -22.65 17.47
N PHE A 333 3.62 -23.88 17.99
CA PHE A 333 3.48 -25.06 17.16
C PHE A 333 2.19 -25.00 16.33
N ALA A 334 2.25 -25.46 15.07
CA ALA A 334 1.15 -25.42 14.10
C ALA A 334 0.59 -24.02 13.73
N CYS A 335 1.19 -22.92 14.18
CA CYS A 335 0.73 -21.56 13.87
C CYS A 335 1.15 -21.03 12.48
N GLY A 336 2.03 -21.74 11.79
CA GLY A 336 2.54 -21.36 10.48
C GLY A 336 3.34 -20.05 10.51
N SER A 337 3.35 -19.32 9.40
CA SER A 337 4.11 -18.08 9.22
C SER A 337 3.30 -16.81 9.46
N SER A 338 2.13 -16.89 10.12
CA SER A 338 1.23 -15.75 10.30
C SER A 338 0.47 -15.77 11.64
N GLY A 339 0.95 -16.54 12.62
CA GLY A 339 0.35 -16.60 13.96
C GLY A 339 -1.04 -17.24 14.02
N ASN A 340 -1.52 -17.79 12.90
CA ASN A 340 -2.87 -18.36 12.72
C ASN A 340 -4.02 -17.41 13.13
N SER A 341 -3.89 -16.10 12.89
CA SER A 341 -4.90 -15.10 13.29
C SER A 341 -6.21 -15.13 12.47
N GLY A 342 -6.34 -16.03 11.49
CA GLY A 342 -7.56 -16.21 10.71
C GLY A 342 -7.84 -15.10 9.69
N SER A 343 -9.13 -14.88 9.40
CA SER A 343 -9.60 -13.98 8.36
C SER A 343 -9.19 -12.52 8.61
N ARG A 344 -9.19 -11.68 7.57
CA ARG A 344 -8.93 -10.23 7.70
C ARG A 344 -10.24 -9.56 8.07
N TYR A 345 -10.28 -8.77 9.15
CA TYR A 345 -11.44 -8.03 9.63
C TYR A 345 -11.46 -6.60 9.14
N ALA A 346 -10.35 -5.87 9.26
CA ALA A 346 -10.24 -4.49 8.81
C ALA A 346 -8.90 -4.24 8.13
N ILE A 347 -8.91 -3.35 7.14
CA ILE A 347 -7.74 -3.05 6.30
C ILE A 347 -7.61 -1.56 6.03
N CYS A 348 -6.40 -1.07 5.76
CA CYS A 348 -6.17 0.27 5.22
C CYS A 348 -4.79 0.39 4.58
N VAL A 349 -4.54 1.53 3.92
CA VAL A 349 -3.22 1.94 3.41
C VAL A 349 -2.63 2.96 4.37
N ILE A 350 -1.35 2.79 4.71
CA ILE A 350 -0.58 3.70 5.56
C ILE A 350 -0.22 4.94 4.73
N GLY A 351 -0.87 6.06 5.03
CA GLY A 351 -0.63 7.34 4.41
C GLY A 351 0.34 8.23 5.19
N VAL A 352 0.98 9.16 4.49
CA VAL A 352 1.74 10.26 5.09
C VAL A 352 0.76 11.18 5.81
N ALA A 353 1.03 11.54 7.06
CA ALA A 353 0.20 12.45 7.84
C ALA A 353 0.85 13.84 7.96
N SER A 354 0.07 14.82 8.42
CA SER A 354 0.59 16.14 8.79
C SER A 354 1.44 16.06 10.05
N ASP A 355 2.48 16.88 10.14
CA ASP A 355 3.28 17.02 11.38
C ASP A 355 2.45 17.64 12.53
N ASP A 356 1.35 18.33 12.19
CA ASP A 356 0.41 18.89 13.16
C ASP A 356 -0.68 17.89 13.61
N ILE A 357 -0.59 16.62 13.19
CA ILE A 357 -1.60 15.61 13.55
C ILE A 357 -1.62 15.38 15.07
N THR A 358 -2.83 15.30 15.63
CA THR A 358 -2.99 14.94 17.05
C THR A 358 -3.22 13.44 17.17
N VAL A 359 -2.24 12.73 17.72
CA VAL A 359 -2.37 11.30 18.06
C VAL A 359 -3.10 11.17 19.41
N PRO A 360 -4.20 10.41 19.50
CA PRO A 360 -4.91 10.25 20.77
C PRO A 360 -4.10 9.38 21.74
N SER A 361 -4.06 9.77 23.01
CA SER A 361 -3.58 8.90 24.09
C SER A 361 -4.67 7.91 24.49
N PRO A 362 -4.37 6.59 24.55
CA PRO A 362 -5.32 5.62 25.09
C PRO A 362 -5.78 6.03 26.51
N PRO A 363 -7.10 6.01 26.80
CA PRO A 363 -7.63 6.38 28.11
C PRO A 363 -7.44 5.29 29.17
N ILE A 364 -6.78 4.19 28.79
CA ILE A 364 -6.56 2.98 29.57
C ILE A 364 -5.09 2.56 29.49
N PHE A 365 -4.66 1.71 30.41
CA PHE A 365 -3.38 1.02 30.26
C PHE A 365 -3.51 -0.06 29.20
N VAL A 366 -2.71 0.04 28.15
CA VAL A 366 -2.62 -0.96 27.07
C VAL A 366 -1.43 -1.86 27.34
N ASP A 367 -1.69 -3.16 27.45
CA ASP A 367 -0.68 -4.19 27.61
C ASP A 367 -0.58 -5.04 26.34
N ASN A 368 0.58 -4.97 25.69
CA ASN A 368 0.89 -5.71 24.47
C ASN A 368 1.83 -6.90 24.71
N SER A 369 2.05 -7.29 25.98
CA SER A 369 2.89 -8.44 26.36
C SER A 369 2.14 -9.77 26.25
N PHE A 370 1.72 -10.12 25.03
CA PHE A 370 1.15 -11.43 24.74
C PHE A 370 2.24 -12.50 24.68
N GLU A 371 1.91 -13.70 25.15
CA GLU A 371 2.79 -14.87 25.07
C GLU A 371 2.40 -15.75 23.88
N ALA A 372 3.39 -16.37 23.24
CA ALA A 372 3.14 -17.30 22.15
C ALA A 372 2.41 -18.55 22.66
N ASN A 373 1.44 -19.04 21.90
CA ASN A 373 0.67 -20.24 22.23
C ASN A 373 0.67 -21.20 21.05
N ASP A 374 0.62 -22.49 21.33
CA ASP A 374 0.44 -23.49 20.28
C ASP A 374 -0.94 -23.35 19.65
N CYS A 375 -0.98 -23.43 18.33
CA CYS A 375 -2.22 -23.49 17.57
C CYS A 375 -2.73 -24.94 17.51
N GLU A 376 -4.05 -25.12 17.39
CA GLU A 376 -4.60 -26.47 17.17
C GLU A 376 -4.00 -27.06 15.88
N ASP A 377 -3.34 -28.22 15.99
CA ASP A 377 -2.89 -28.95 14.82
C ASP A 377 -4.12 -29.57 14.14
N PRO A 378 -4.50 -29.13 12.91
CA PRO A 378 -5.64 -29.70 12.21
C PRO A 378 -5.47 -31.19 11.88
N ASN A 379 -4.28 -31.77 12.09
CA ASN A 379 -3.98 -33.19 11.89
C ASN A 379 -3.98 -34.02 13.18
N VAL A 380 -4.12 -33.41 14.36
CA VAL A 380 -4.30 -34.13 15.61
C VAL A 380 -5.79 -34.20 15.90
N THR A 381 -6.44 -35.27 15.44
CA THR A 381 -7.71 -35.68 16.05
C THR A 381 -7.40 -36.08 17.49
N ASN A 382 -8.02 -35.41 18.46
CA ASN A 382 -8.01 -35.84 19.85
C ASN A 382 -8.58 -37.27 19.94
N ASP A 383 -7.71 -38.27 19.85
CA ASP A 383 -8.02 -39.69 20.07
C ASP A 383 -7.92 -40.07 21.57
N ASP A 384 -7.77 -39.10 22.47
CA ASP A 384 -7.57 -39.34 23.90
C ASP A 384 -8.87 -39.36 24.75
N ASP A 385 -10.04 -39.46 24.13
CA ASP A 385 -11.32 -39.67 24.84
C ASP A 385 -11.66 -41.17 25.09
N ASP A 386 -10.73 -42.10 24.87
CA ASP A 386 -10.93 -43.52 25.22
C ASP A 386 -9.66 -44.20 25.77
N ALA A 387 -9.17 -43.76 26.94
CA ALA A 387 -8.35 -44.62 27.81
C ALA A 387 -8.37 -44.21 29.29
N THR A 388 -9.12 -45.01 30.07
CA THR A 388 -9.08 -45.28 31.53
C THR A 388 -9.92 -44.45 32.49
#